data_AF-A0A3N5ZTD6-F1
#
_entry.id   AF-A0A3N5ZTD6-F1
#
_cell.length_a   1.000
_cell.length_b   1.000
_cell.length_c   1.000
_cell.angle_alpha   90.00
_cell.angle_beta   90.00
_cell.angle_gamma   90.00
#
_symmetry.space_group_name_H-M   'P 1'
#
loop_
_entity.id
_entity.type
_entity.pdbx_description
1 polymer ?
#
loop_
_entity_poly.entity_id
_entity_poly.type
_entity_poly.pdbx_seq_one_letter_code
_entity_poly.pdbx_strand_id
1 'polypeptide(L)' 'MNRHAIALPARTRAALSTLVLIVAIGAAYALPGAQAPAKKALSTGDYTKWRSIASPVLSGDGKWLAYVLQLT' A
#
# COMPACT_ATOMS: atom_id res chain seq x y z
N MET A 1 47.72 23.17 8.84
CA MET A 1 46.38 22.75 9.29
C MET A 1 45.43 22.94 8.12
N ASN A 2 45.02 21.87 7.42
CA ASN A 2 43.78 21.76 6.63
C ASN A 2 43.78 20.40 5.89
N ARG A 3 42.62 19.74 5.94
CA ARG A 3 42.40 18.29 5.84
C ARG A 3 42.77 17.73 4.46
N HIS A 4 43.60 16.68 4.41
CA HIS A 4 43.75 15.84 3.21
C HIS A 4 42.42 15.13 2.97
N ALA A 5 41.57 15.72 2.14
CA ALA A 5 40.39 15.04 1.63
C ALA A 5 40.89 13.92 0.71
N ILE A 6 40.80 12.67 1.18
CA ILE A 6 41.09 11.48 0.38
C ILE A 6 40.06 11.47 -0.76
N ALA A 7 40.48 11.89 -1.95
CA ALA A 7 39.65 11.84 -3.13
C ALA A 7 39.49 10.36 -3.53
N LEU A 8 38.38 9.74 -3.11
CA LEU A 8 38.09 8.37 -3.52
C LEU A 8 38.02 8.29 -5.06
N PRO A 9 38.61 7.26 -5.69
CA PRO A 9 38.52 7.03 -7.12
C PRO A 9 37.06 7.00 -7.58
N ALA A 10 36.76 7.50 -8.78
CA ALA A 10 35.40 7.55 -9.32
C ALA A 10 34.69 6.18 -9.30
N ARG A 11 35.44 5.09 -9.53
CA ARG A 11 34.95 3.71 -9.44
C ARG A 11 34.54 3.32 -8.02
N THR A 12 35.29 3.75 -7.02
CA THR A 12 35.01 3.48 -5.60
C THR A 12 33.81 4.30 -5.11
N ARG A 13 33.67 5.54 -5.58
CA ARG A 13 32.48 6.37 -5.32
C ARG A 13 31.22 5.76 -5.94
N ALA A 14 31.29 5.31 -7.19
CA ALA A 14 30.18 4.65 -7.86
C ALA A 14 29.76 3.36 -7.13
N ALA A 15 30.72 2.51 -6.77
CA ALA A 15 30.44 1.29 -6.02
C ALA A 15 29.79 1.54 -4.64
N LEU A 16 30.26 2.57 -3.91
CA LEU A 16 29.65 2.98 -2.64
C LEU A 16 28.24 3.54 -2.84
N SER A 17 28.01 4.29 -3.91
CA SER A 17 26.68 4.83 -4.26
C SER A 17 25.69 3.71 -4.55
N THR A 18 26.12 2.70 -5.31
CA THR A 18 25.32 1.50 -5.61
C THR A 18 24.99 0.73 -4.34
N LEU A 19 25.97 0.55 -3.44
CA LEU A 19 25.75 -0.13 -2.16
C LEU A 19 24.74 0.62 -1.28
N VAL A 20 24.87 1.94 -1.16
CA VAL A 20 23.93 2.79 -0.40
C VAL A 20 22.52 2.67 -0.98
N LEU A 21 22.38 2.66 -2.30
CA LEU A 21 21.09 2.52 -2.95
C LEU A 21 20.45 1.16 -2.65
N ILE A 22 21.22 0.07 -2.73
CA ILE A 22 20.74 -1.28 -2.39
C ILE A 22 20.26 -1.34 -0.93
N VAL A 23 21.03 -0.77 -0.01
CA VAL A 23 20.67 -0.73 1.42
C VAL A 23 19.43 0.11 1.67
N ALA A 24 19.32 1.29 1.05
CA ALA A 24 18.15 2.16 1.18
C ALA A 24 16.87 1.49 0.67
N ILE A 25 16.95 0.79 -0.47
CA ILE A 25 15.82 0.03 -1.02
C ILE A 25 15.48 -1.14 -0.09
N GLY A 26 16.46 -1.92 0.36
CA GLY A 26 16.23 -3.05 1.28
C GLY A 26 15.60 -2.64 2.61
N ALA A 27 16.04 -1.52 3.18
CA ALA A 27 15.49 -0.98 4.43
C ALA A 27 14.04 -0.50 4.27
N ALA A 28 13.65 0.01 3.09
CA ALA A 28 12.28 0.43 2.83
C ALA A 28 11.29 -0.75 2.85
N TYR A 29 11.70 -1.95 2.39
CA TYR A 29 10.87 -3.16 2.42
C TYR A 29 10.73 -3.78 3.83
N ALA A 30 11.65 -3.47 4.74
CA ALA A 30 11.66 -4.01 6.10
C ALA A 30 10.85 -3.17 7.11
N LEU A 31 10.28 -2.03 6.69
CA LEU A 31 9.44 -1.19 7.53
C LEU A 31 8.10 -1.90 7.82
N PRO A 32 7.78 -2.24 9.08
CA PRO A 32 6.53 -2.93 9.44
C PRO A 32 5.26 -2.19 9.04
N GLY A 33 5.34 -0.86 8.86
CA GLY A 33 4.23 -0.02 8.39
C GLY A 33 4.05 0.06 6.86
N ALA A 34 4.98 -0.50 6.08
CA ALA A 34 4.86 -0.60 4.62
C ALA A 34 4.09 -1.85 4.17
N GLN A 35 3.92 -2.82 5.07
CA GLN A 35 3.06 -3.96 4.83
C GLN A 35 1.62 -3.54 5.09
N ALA A 36 0.81 -3.52 4.03
CA ALA A 36 -0.63 -3.34 4.18
C ALA A 36 -1.17 -4.37 5.19
N PRO A 37 -2.13 -3.99 6.06
CA PRO A 37 -2.71 -4.91 7.01
C PRO A 37 -3.19 -6.16 6.28
N ALA A 38 -2.90 -7.33 6.87
CA ALA A 38 -3.28 -8.60 6.27
C ALA A 38 -4.78 -8.62 5.97
N LYS A 39 -5.13 -8.86 4.70
CA LYS A 39 -6.53 -8.92 4.28
C LYS A 39 -7.22 -10.06 5.03
N LYS A 40 -8.39 -9.78 5.62
CA LYS A 40 -9.19 -10.79 6.29
C LYS A 40 -9.53 -11.91 5.29
N ALA A 41 -9.15 -13.15 5.62
CA ALA A 41 -9.58 -14.32 4.87
C ALA A 41 -11.10 -14.50 5.00
N LEU A 42 -11.78 -14.77 3.88
CA LEU A 42 -13.21 -15.08 3.89
C LEU A 42 -13.43 -16.48 4.49
N SER A 43 -14.36 -16.57 5.43
CA SER A 43 -14.85 -17.83 5.97
C SER A 43 -16.16 -18.23 5.30
N THR A 44 -16.58 -19.49 5.44
CA THR A 44 -17.89 -19.96 4.96
C THR A 44 -19.05 -19.12 5.52
N GLY A 45 -18.94 -18.68 6.77
CA GLY A 45 -19.95 -17.82 7.41
C GLY A 45 -19.98 -16.37 6.91
N ASP A 46 -19.03 -15.94 6.08
CA ASP A 46 -19.09 -14.62 5.45
C ASP A 46 -19.98 -14.64 4.20
N TYR A 47 -20.16 -15.78 3.55
CA TYR A 47 -21.06 -15.93 2.39
C TYR A 47 -22.53 -15.76 2.78
N THR A 48 -22.91 -16.14 4.00
CA THR A 48 -24.27 -15.96 4.52
C THR A 48 -24.64 -14.49 4.76
N LYS A 49 -23.65 -13.59 4.73
CA LYS A 49 -23.84 -12.15 4.89
C LYS A 49 -24.04 -11.43 3.56
N TRP A 50 -23.94 -12.13 2.43
CA TRP A 50 -24.14 -11.52 1.13
C TRP A 50 -25.58 -11.03 0.98
N ARG A 51 -25.71 -9.83 0.40
CA ARG A 51 -27.00 -9.18 0.20
C ARG A 51 -27.09 -8.65 -1.20
N SER A 52 -28.27 -8.79 -1.79
CA SER A 52 -28.62 -8.17 -3.06
C SER A 52 -29.21 -6.78 -2.80
N ILE A 53 -28.82 -5.81 -3.62
CA ILE A 53 -29.42 -4.47 -3.64
C ILE A 53 -30.67 -4.55 -4.51
N ALA A 54 -31.81 -4.18 -3.94
CA ALA A 54 -33.11 -4.16 -4.61
C ALA A 54 -33.75 -2.78 -4.53
N SER A 55 -34.65 -2.52 -5.48
CA SER A 55 -35.46 -1.29 -5.54
C SER A 55 -34.65 0.02 -5.35
N PRO A 56 -33.58 0.26 -6.12
CA PRO A 56 -32.83 1.50 -6.00
C PRO A 56 -33.67 2.69 -6.49
N VAL A 57 -33.64 3.79 -5.73
CA VAL A 57 -34.28 5.08 -6.08
C VAL A 57 -33.26 6.20 -5.89
N LEU A 58 -33.03 6.98 -6.93
CA LEU A 58 -32.14 8.14 -6.92
C LEU A 58 -32.92 9.42 -6.66
N SER A 59 -32.38 10.32 -5.82
CA SER A 59 -32.95 11.65 -5.62
C SER A 59 -32.89 12.49 -6.90
N GLY A 60 -33.81 13.45 -7.04
CA GLY A 60 -33.86 14.29 -8.24
C GLY A 60 -32.60 15.15 -8.46
N ASP A 61 -31.85 15.45 -7.40
CA ASP A 61 -30.56 16.16 -7.46
C ASP A 61 -29.36 15.23 -7.61
N GLY A 62 -29.57 13.91 -7.65
CA GLY A 62 -28.53 12.89 -7.82
C GLY A 62 -27.60 12.71 -6.64
N LYS A 63 -27.82 13.38 -5.50
CA LYS A 63 -26.92 13.30 -4.34
C LYS A 63 -27.17 12.10 -3.45
N TRP A 64 -28.35 11.48 -3.53
CA TRP A 64 -28.77 10.42 -2.63
C TRP A 64 -29.35 9.24 -3.38
N LEU A 65 -28.94 8.04 -2.99
CA LEU A 65 -29.50 6.77 -3.47
C LEU A 65 -30.09 6.01 -2.28
N ALA A 66 -31.38 5.71 -2.34
CA ALA A 66 -32.04 4.80 -1.42
C ALA A 66 -32.15 3.41 -2.06
N TYR A 67 -32.02 2.36 -1.26
CA TYR A 67 -32.14 0.98 -1.73
C TYR A 67 -32.53 0.04 -0.58
N VAL A 68 -32.98 -1.17 -0.93
CA VAL A 68 -33.27 -2.24 0.01
C VAL A 68 -32.16 -3.29 -0.06
N LEU A 69 -31.74 -3.81 1.09
CA LEU A 69 -30.84 -4.96 1.17
C LEU A 69 -31.64 -6.23 1.45
N GLN A 70 -31.53 -7.21 0.56
CA GLN A 70 -32.19 -8.51 0.70
C GLN A 70 -31.15 -9.62 0.82
N LEU A 71 -31.42 -10.63 1.64
CA LEU A 71 -30.57 -11.84 1.67
C LEU A 71 -30.77 -12.61 0.36
N THR A 72 -29.68 -13.16 -0.18
CA THR A 72 -29.73 -14.05 -1.35
C THR A 72 -30.06 -15.47 -0.93
#